data_AF-A0AAE2HZ45-F1
#
_entry.id   AF-A0AAE2HZ45-F1
#
_cell.length_a   1.000
_cell.length_b   1.000
_cell.length_c   1.000
_cell.angle_alpha   90.00
_cell.angle_beta   90.00
_cell.angle_gamma   90.00
#
_symmetry.space_group_name_H-M   'P 1'
#
loop_
_entity.id
_entity.type
_entity.pdbx_description
1 polymer ?
#
loop_
_entity_poly.entity_id
_entity_poly.type
_entity_poly.pdbx_seq_one_letter_code
_entity_poly.pdbx_strand_id
1 'polypeptide(L)' 'MADPNNPGQFGNRSDTEEQARKGGESSPGQFGSSEGADPHEAGKKGAENEPHEAKVRGGEHSHGGGGGQS' A
#
# COMPACT_ATOMS: atom_id res chain seq x y z
N MET A 1 2.18 14.71 -17.37
CA MET A 1 2.03 15.70 -16.27
C MET A 1 0.55 15.83 -15.96
N ALA A 2 0.18 16.22 -14.74
CA ALA A 2 -1.21 16.49 -14.39
C ALA A 2 -1.77 17.61 -15.29
N ASP A 3 -3.05 17.50 -15.70
CA ASP A 3 -3.77 18.54 -16.42
C ASP A 3 -4.26 19.58 -15.41
N PRO A 4 -3.71 20.80 -15.38
CA PRO A 4 -4.06 21.81 -14.38
C PRO A 4 -5.54 22.23 -14.39
N ASN A 5 -6.26 21.97 -15.49
CA ASN A 5 -7.66 22.36 -15.66
C ASN A 5 -8.64 21.26 -15.29
N ASN A 6 -8.17 20.10 -14.82
CA ASN A 6 -9.03 19.03 -14.35
C ASN A 6 -9.25 19.15 -12.83
N PRO A 7 -10.40 19.68 -12.37
CA PRO A 7 -10.66 19.87 -10.94
C PRO A 7 -10.77 18.55 -10.16
N GLY A 8 -11.01 17.42 -10.83
CA GLY A 8 -11.07 16.09 -10.23
C GLY A 8 -9.70 15.45 -10.01
N GLN A 9 -8.64 16.03 -10.55
CA GLN A 9 -7.28 15.53 -10.39
C GLN A 9 -6.62 16.11 -9.13
N PHE A 10 -6.03 15.22 -8.32
CA PHE A 10 -5.23 15.60 -7.16
C PHE A 10 -4.09 16.53 -7.59
N GLY A 11 -3.87 17.62 -6.85
CA GLY A 11 -2.89 18.65 -7.19
C GLY A 11 -3.50 19.95 -7.70
N ASN A 12 -4.70 19.89 -8.31
CA ASN A 12 -5.29 21.04 -8.99
C ASN A 12 -6.26 21.85 -8.14
N ARG A 13 -6.59 21.37 -6.94
CA ARG A 13 -7.44 22.10 -5.99
C ARG A 13 -6.56 22.99 -5.11
N SER A 14 -7.01 24.20 -4.82
CA SER A 14 -6.31 25.14 -3.94
C SER A 14 -6.08 24.62 -2.52
N ASP A 15 -6.90 23.66 -2.08
CA ASP A 15 -6.78 23.00 -0.77
C ASP A 15 -5.84 21.78 -0.78
N THR A 16 -5.26 21.39 -1.94
CA THR A 16 -4.49 20.14 -2.04
C THR A 16 -3.30 20.11 -1.08
N GLU A 17 -2.53 21.20 -0.99
CA GLU A 17 -1.36 21.27 -0.14
C GLU A 17 -1.73 21.14 1.35
N GLU A 18 -2.81 21.80 1.75
CA GLU A 18 -3.33 21.71 3.12
C GLU A 18 -3.82 20.30 3.45
N GLN A 19 -4.53 19.65 2.52
CA GLN A 19 -5.00 18.27 2.70
C GLN A 19 -3.84 17.27 2.77
N ALA A 20 -2.85 17.41 1.90
CA ALA A 20 -1.65 16.56 1.92
C ALA A 20 -0.90 16.71 3.24
N ARG A 21 -0.72 17.96 3.71
CA ARG A 21 -0.09 18.24 5.00
C ARG A 21 -0.87 17.63 6.16
N LYS A 22 -2.18 17.90 6.27
CA LYS A 22 -3.05 17.35 7.32
C LYS A 22 -3.05 15.83 7.32
N GLY A 23 -3.11 15.20 6.15
CA GLY A 23 -3.05 13.76 6.00
C GLY A 23 -1.70 13.18 6.45
N GLY A 24 -0.59 13.86 6.15
CA GLY A 24 0.74 13.50 6.63
C GLY A 24 0.89 13.66 8.14
N GLU A 25 0.47 14.79 8.70
CA GLU A 25 0.51 15.08 10.15
C GLU A 25 -0.38 14.14 10.98
N SER A 26 -1.53 13.74 10.41
CA SER A 26 -2.47 12.83 11.08
C SER A 26 -2.05 11.37 10.96
N SER A 27 -1.12 11.05 10.07
CA SER A 27 -0.61 9.69 9.92
C SER A 27 0.62 9.52 10.79
N PRO A 28 0.76 8.41 11.54
CA PRO A 28 2.00 8.09 12.24
C PRO A 28 3.18 7.84 11.27
N GLY A 29 2.93 7.87 9.95
CA GLY A 29 3.96 7.98 8.91
C GLY A 29 4.82 6.73 8.72
N GLN A 30 4.66 5.71 9.56
CA GLN A 30 5.49 4.51 9.53
C GLN A 30 4.65 3.25 9.59
N PHE A 31 4.84 2.40 8.59
CA PHE A 31 4.41 1.00 8.66
C PHE A 31 5.18 0.32 9.80
N GLY A 32 4.46 -0.18 10.82
CA GLY A 32 5.07 -0.77 12.02
C GLY A 32 5.49 0.22 13.11
N SER A 33 5.01 1.46 13.12
CA SER A 33 5.08 2.30 14.34
C SER A 33 4.28 1.66 15.49
N SER A 34 4.50 2.09 16.73
CA SER A 34 3.73 1.61 17.88
C SER A 34 2.23 1.84 17.75
N GLU A 35 1.83 2.90 17.03
CA GLU A 35 0.42 3.21 16.72
C GLU A 35 -0.08 2.53 15.43
N GLY A 36 0.82 1.90 14.67
CA GLY A 36 0.52 1.14 13.46
C GLY A 36 0.15 -0.31 13.77
N ALA A 37 -0.46 -1.00 12.80
CA ALA A 37 -0.68 -2.43 12.93
C ALA A 37 0.67 -3.17 12.94
N ASP A 38 0.82 -4.15 13.84
CA ASP A 38 1.98 -5.06 13.82
C ASP A 38 2.03 -5.74 12.43
N PRO A 39 3.11 -5.56 11.66
CA PRO A 39 3.21 -6.09 10.31
C PRO A 39 3.10 -7.61 10.25
N HIS A 40 3.52 -8.34 11.29
CA HIS A 40 3.41 -9.79 11.35
C HIS A 40 1.95 -10.24 11.52
N GLU A 41 1.23 -9.62 12.46
CA GLU A 41 -0.19 -9.91 12.69
C GLU A 41 -1.05 -9.44 11.51
N ALA A 42 -0.74 -8.28 10.93
CA ALA A 42 -1.42 -7.75 9.75
C ALA A 42 -1.20 -8.68 8.54
N GLY A 43 0.04 -9.16 8.34
CA GLY A 43 0.37 -10.12 7.30
C GLY A 43 -0.37 -11.45 7.47
N LYS A 44 -0.42 -11.99 8.69
CA LYS A 44 -1.17 -13.21 9.00
C LYS A 44 -2.65 -13.07 8.70
N LYS A 45 -3.29 -12.00 9.17
CA LYS A 45 -4.72 -11.72 8.91
C LYS A 45 -5.00 -11.49 7.42
N GLY A 46 -4.08 -10.84 6.72
CA GLY A 46 -4.16 -10.67 5.27
C GLY A 46 -4.18 -12.01 4.54
N ALA A 47 -3.27 -12.91 4.91
CA ALA A 47 -3.23 -14.27 4.37
C ALA A 47 -4.47 -15.09 4.75
N GLU A 48 -5.00 -14.97 5.97
CA GLU A 48 -6.23 -15.67 6.37
C GLU A 48 -7.45 -15.23 5.54
N ASN A 49 -7.59 -13.92 5.30
CA ASN A 49 -8.71 -13.32 4.57
C ASN A 49 -8.61 -13.42 3.04
N GLU A 50 -7.45 -13.81 2.51
CA GLU A 50 -7.27 -13.95 1.07
C GLU A 50 -8.08 -15.15 0.52
N PRO A 51 -8.88 -14.97 -0.55
CA PRO A 51 -9.62 -16.06 -1.17
C PRO A 51 -8.66 -17.11 -1.72
N HIS A 52 -9.07 -18.38 -1.69
CA HIS A 52 -8.24 -19.52 -2.07
C HIS A 52 -7.62 -19.37 -3.47
N GLU A 53 -8.37 -18.86 -4.44
CA GLU A 53 -7.87 -18.62 -5.80
C GLU A 53 -6.76 -17.56 -5.88
N ALA A 54 -6.82 -16.53 -5.02
CA ALA A 54 -5.77 -15.51 -4.96
C ALA A 54 -4.50 -16.05 -4.30
N LYS A 55 -4.62 -16.89 -3.26
CA LYS A 55 -3.48 -17.63 -2.67
C LYS A 55 -2.77 -18.52 -3.69
N VAL A 56 -3.53 -19.24 -4.50
CA VAL A 56 -2.99 -20.11 -5.55
C VAL A 56 -2.21 -19.27 -6.56
N ARG A 57 -2.80 -18.18 -7.08
CA ARG A 57 -2.15 -17.27 -8.04
C ARG A 57 -0.90 -16.59 -7.47
N GLY A 58 -0.96 -16.09 -6.23
CA GLY A 58 0.20 -15.52 -5.55
C GLY A 58 1.31 -16.54 -5.30
N GLY A 59 0.93 -17.79 -5.01
CA GLY A 59 1.83 -18.93 -4.92
C GLY A 59 2.52 -19.21 -6.27
N GLU A 60 1.78 -19.25 -7.37
CA GLU A 60 2.32 -19.44 -8.72
C GLU A 60 3.41 -18.41 -9.07
N HIS A 61 3.26 -17.16 -8.62
CA HIS A 61 4.24 -16.09 -8.82
C HIS A 61 5.49 -16.24 -7.95
N SER A 62 5.37 -16.92 -6.81
CA SER A 62 6.46 -17.10 -5.82
C SER A 62 7.43 -18.23 -6.20
N HIS A 63 7.07 -19.09 -7.16
CA HIS A 63 7.92 -20.21 -7.61
C HIS A 63 9.03 -19.80 -8.59
N GLY A 64 9.13 -18.52 -8.98
CA GLY A 64 10.14 -18.05 -9.95
C GLY A 64 11.50 -17.62 -9.36
N GLY A 65 11.70 -17.71 -8.04
CA GLY A 65 12.81 -17.03 -7.35
C GLY A 65 13.93 -17.89 -6.77
N GLY A 66 14.07 -19.17 -7.15
CA GLY A 66 15.05 -20.05 -6.49
C GLY A 66 15.51 -21.24 -7.32
N GLY A 67 16.29 -21.00 -8.36
CA GLY A 67 17.05 -22.03 -9.06
C GLY A 67 18.46 -21.52 -9.34
N GLY A 68 19.42 -21.88 -8.48
CA GLY A 68 20.82 -21.55 -8.67
C GLY A 68 21.44 -22.30 -9.85
N GLN A 69 22.25 -21.59 -10.65
CA GLN A 69 23.28 -22.04 -11.58
C GLN A 69 24.20 -20.82 -11.78
N SER A 70 25.53 -20.82 -11.73
CA SER A 70 26.61 -21.72 -11.28
C SER A 70 27.82 -20.81 -11.06
#